data_AF-A0A2U3AIV7-F1
#
_entry.id   AF-A0A2U3AIV7-F1
#
_cell.length_a   1.000
_cell.length_b   1.000
_cell.length_c   1.000
_cell.angle_alpha   90.00
_cell.angle_beta   90.00
_cell.angle_gamma   90.00
#
_symmetry.space_group_name_H-M   'P 1'
#
loop_
_entity.id
_entity.type
_entity.pdbx_description
1 polymer ?
#
loop_
_entity_poly.entity_id
_entity_poly.type
_entity_poly.pdbx_seq_one_letter_code
_entity_poly.pdbx_strand_id
1 'polypeptide(L)' 'MSPMNMMWISFYSMGFMALSMALMYISRHKISNGIISGVIALIAYSFLLIGFLTMIFVIFTW' A
#
# COMPACT_ATOMS: atom_id res chain seq x y z
N MET A 1 11.12 -11.09 19.36
CA MET A 1 10.18 -11.86 18.53
C MET A 1 10.97 -12.86 17.69
N SER A 2 10.45 -14.05 17.40
CA SER A 2 11.19 -15.05 16.62
C SER A 2 11.42 -14.53 15.17
N PRO A 3 12.58 -14.77 14.53
CA PRO A 3 12.91 -14.26 13.19
C PRO A 3 11.85 -14.54 12.12
N MET A 4 11.10 -15.64 12.28
CA MET A 4 9.96 -16.00 11.45
C MET A 4 8.89 -14.90 11.41
N ASN A 5 8.50 -14.32 12.56
CA ASN A 5 7.43 -13.31 12.60
C ASN A 5 7.83 -12.01 11.89
N MET A 6 9.11 -11.64 11.94
CA MET A 6 9.63 -10.44 11.24
C MET A 6 9.58 -10.60 9.72
N MET A 7 9.77 -11.82 9.22
CA MET A 7 9.71 -12.12 7.79
C MET A 7 8.28 -12.03 7.25
N TRP A 8 7.31 -12.60 7.97
CA TRP A 8 5.88 -12.53 7.59
C TRP A 8 5.39 -11.09 7.52
N ILE A 9 5.77 -10.28 8.49
CA ILE A 9 5.41 -8.86 8.59
C ILE A 9 5.99 -8.05 7.40
N SER A 10 7.23 -8.32 6.99
CA SER A 10 7.82 -7.71 5.79
C SER A 10 7.08 -8.12 4.50
N PHE A 11 6.60 -9.37 4.45
CA PHE A 11 5.80 -9.90 3.35
C PHE A 11 4.45 -9.17 3.21
N TYR A 12 3.79 -8.89 4.34
CA TYR A 12 2.56 -8.09 4.36
C TYR A 12 2.79 -6.66 3.86
N SER A 13 3.90 -6.00 4.25
CA SER A 13 4.24 -4.65 3.76
C SER A 13 4.50 -4.63 2.25
N MET A 14 5.25 -5.59 1.71
CA MET A 14 5.49 -5.68 0.26
C MET A 14 4.18 -5.91 -0.50
N GLY A 15 3.30 -6.76 0.03
CA GLY A 15 1.96 -6.98 -0.55
C GLY A 15 1.11 -5.71 -0.57
N PHE A 16 1.12 -4.93 0.51
CA PHE A 16 0.40 -3.65 0.58
C PHE A 16 0.93 -2.61 -0.41
N MET A 17 2.26 -2.51 -0.57
CA MET A 17 2.86 -1.62 -1.56
C MET A 17 2.54 -2.04 -3.00
N ALA A 18 2.62 -3.33 -3.32
CA ALA A 18 2.27 -3.85 -4.65
C ALA A 18 0.78 -3.59 -4.98
N LEU A 19 -0.11 -3.80 -4.01
CA LEU A 19 -1.53 -3.52 -4.16
C LEU A 19 -1.80 -2.03 -4.37
N SER A 20 -1.12 -1.17 -3.61
CA SER A 20 -1.22 0.28 -3.77
C SER A 20 -0.75 0.75 -5.15
N MET A 21 0.33 0.16 -5.67
CA MET A 21 0.88 0.46 -6.99
C MET A 21 -0.06 0.00 -8.11
N ALA A 22 -0.69 -1.16 -7.96
CA ALA A 22 -1.71 -1.67 -8.89
C ALA A 22 -2.97 -0.78 -8.93
N LEU A 23 -3.47 -0.34 -7.77
CA LEU A 23 -4.59 0.60 -7.70
C LEU A 23 -4.25 1.95 -8.34
N MET A 24 -3.04 2.47 -8.09
CA MET A 24 -2.56 3.71 -8.72
C MET A 24 -2.47 3.59 -10.25
N TYR A 25 -2.00 2.45 -10.75
CA TYR A 25 -1.91 2.19 -12.19
C TYR A 25 -3.29 2.16 -12.85
N ILE A 26 -4.27 1.48 -12.23
CA ILE A 26 -5.65 1.45 -12.70
C ILE A 26 -6.29 2.84 -12.68
N SER A 27 -6.03 3.62 -11.61
CA SER A 27 -6.51 5.00 -11.48
C SER A 27 -6.08 5.89 -12.64
N ARG A 28 -4.83 5.73 -13.11
CA ARG A 28 -4.20 6.62 -14.07
C ARG A 28 -4.34 6.19 -15.53
N HIS A 29 -4.56 4.91 -15.82
CA HIS A 29 -4.60 4.41 -17.20
C HIS A 29 -5.98 4.02 -17.72
N LYS A 30 -6.96 3.70 -16.87
CA LYS A 30 -8.25 3.17 -17.34
C LYS A 30 -9.42 4.14 -17.19
N ILE A 31 -9.22 5.33 -16.63
CA ILE A 31 -10.31 6.20 -16.19
C ILE A 31 -10.17 7.58 -16.84
N SER A 32 -10.98 7.81 -17.87
CA SER A 32 -11.07 9.08 -18.62
C SER A 32 -11.77 10.20 -17.80
N ASN A 33 -12.60 9.84 -16.80
CA ASN A 33 -13.26 10.79 -15.92
C ASN A 33 -12.33 11.26 -14.78
N GLY A 34 -11.85 12.50 -14.86
CA GLY A 34 -10.93 13.10 -13.88
C GLY A 34 -11.40 13.03 -12.42
N ILE A 35 -12.72 13.06 -12.18
CA ILE A 35 -13.31 12.96 -10.82
C ILE A 35 -13.14 11.55 -10.25
N ILE A 36 -13.43 10.52 -11.05
CA ILE A 36 -13.35 9.11 -10.62
C ILE A 36 -11.88 8.70 -10.44
N SER A 37 -11.00 9.19 -11.32
CA SER A 37 -9.55 9.02 -11.17
C SER A 37 -9.02 9.69 -9.90
N GLY A 38 -9.56 10.86 -9.52
CA GLY A 38 -9.22 11.53 -8.26
C GLY A 38 -9.61 10.73 -7.02
N VAL A 39 -10.82 10.15 -6.99
CA VAL A 39 -11.28 9.32 -5.87
C VAL A 39 -10.48 8.03 -5.74
N ILE A 40 -10.15 7.38 -6.86
CA ILE A 40 -9.33 6.16 -6.83
C ILE A 40 -7.88 6.49 -6.47
N ALA A 41 -7.36 7.63 -6.91
CA ALA A 41 -6.06 8.11 -6.47
C ALA A 41 -6.03 8.41 -4.97
N LEU A 42 -7.11 8.97 -4.39
CA LEU A 42 -7.25 9.15 -2.95
C LEU A 42 -7.25 7.81 -2.19
N ILE A 43 -8.01 6.82 -2.68
CA ILE A 43 -8.04 5.47 -2.08
C ILE A 43 -6.68 4.80 -2.18
N ALA A 44 -6.01 4.93 -3.33
CA ALA A 44 -4.65 4.42 -3.52
C ALA A 44 -3.66 5.12 -2.58
N TYR A 45 -3.78 6.43 -2.37
CA TYR A 45 -2.96 7.16 -1.40
C TYR A 45 -3.18 6.66 0.02
N SER A 46 -4.43 6.39 0.41
CA SER A 46 -4.74 5.79 1.72
C SER A 46 -4.11 4.40 1.88
N PHE A 47 -4.15 3.56 0.84
CA PHE A 47 -3.47 2.26 0.85
C PHE A 47 -1.95 2.39 0.94
N LEU A 48 -1.36 3.39 0.29
CA LEU A 48 0.06 3.70 0.36
C LEU A 48 0.43 4.16 1.78
N LEU A 49 -0.40 5.01 2.39
CA LEU A 49 -0.25 5.47 3.76
C LEU A 49 -0.34 4.33 4.76
N ILE A 50 -1.28 3.40 4.58
CA ILE A 50 -1.41 2.18 5.41
C ILE A 50 -0.21 1.26 5.22
N GLY A 51 0.26 1.06 3.98
CA GLY A 51 1.48 0.30 3.68
C GLY A 51 2.74 0.91 4.30
N PHE A 52 2.81 2.23 4.33
CA PHE A 52 3.89 2.98 4.97
C PHE A 52 3.81 2.90 6.51
N LEU A 53 2.60 3.04 7.08
CA LEU A 53 2.38 2.89 8.52
C LEU A 53 2.69 1.47 9.00
N THR A 54 2.27 0.45 8.25
CA THR A 54 2.62 -0.95 8.56
C THR A 54 4.12 -1.13 8.54
N MET A 55 4.84 -0.54 7.57
CA MET A 55 6.31 -0.54 7.53
C MET A 55 6.93 0.10 8.78
N ILE A 56 6.44 1.26 9.22
CA ILE A 56 6.88 1.91 10.47
C ILE A 56 6.63 1.00 11.68
N PHE A 57 5.47 0.34 11.74
CA PHE A 57 5.14 -0.58 12.82
C PHE A 57 6.07 -1.81 12.84
N VAL A 58 6.49 -2.31 11.66
CA VAL A 58 7.53 -3.34 11.54
C VAL A 58 8.84 -2.85 12.17
N ILE A 59 9.24 -1.63 11.87
CA ILE A 59 10.52 -1.08 12.35
C ILE A 59 10.48 -0.81 13.85
N PHE A 60 9.34 -0.38 14.41
CA PHE A 60 9.19 -0.20 15.87
C PHE A 60 9.01 -1.52 16.63
N THR A 61 8.53 -2.58 15.98
CA THR A 61 8.45 -3.92 16.60
C THR A 61 9.77 -4.71 16.51
N TRP A 62 10.81 -4.12 15.92
CA TRP A 62 12.17 -4.63 15.87
C TRP A 62 12.94 -4.37 17.18
#